data_AF-A0A7C2A9V9-F1
#
_entry.id   AF-A0A7C2A9V9-F1
#
_cell.length_a   1.000
_cell.length_b   1.000
_cell.length_c   1.000
_cell.angle_alpha   90.00
_cell.angle_beta   90.00
_cell.angle_gamma   90.00
#
_symmetry.space_group_name_H-M   'P 1'
#
loop_
_entity.id
_entity.type
_entity.pdbx_description
1 polymer ?
#
loop_
_entity_poly.entity_id
_entity_poly.type
_entity_poly.pdbx_seq_one_letter_code
_entity_poly.pdbx_strand_id
1 'polypeptide(L)'
;MEDTIVPEQKTFFEKIWSFLSKKTVYIPLIILFILSLIVVGYLLGGRAEEKKDQEIKLEESNVVETEGDSDTTEPEAEQDSDVIWTSMDGKWVPSGTPPECDDPLILDLPVVRSEVSGILWPGQIRGDDFKSHGGFRFPETTQKHTVTAHTDMHLINASNYLSSGIVQYFLVFSSPCGIVYKFDHAFKLGPKLEVIDDVLPVPTEGDSRTTFIQPPIKLEKGDVIATEIGIGSNVFIDYGVHDVRQPNEQSKDPSWSALEYFNPNEFNIYGICWLEVISQEDKQYLLDLPVAGKEGETSDYCIGIRD
;
A
#
# COMPACT_ATOMS: atom_id res chain seq x y z
N MET A 1 -19.79 77.80 -19.42
CA MET A 1 -19.66 77.30 -18.04
C MET A 1 -20.64 76.17 -17.94
N GLU A 2 -20.28 74.89 -17.91
CA GLU A 2 -19.03 74.16 -17.64
C GLU A 2 -19.12 72.87 -18.49
N ASP A 3 -18.13 72.61 -19.33
CA ASP A 3 -16.98 71.71 -19.12
C ASP A 3 -17.25 70.22 -19.36
N THR A 4 -16.60 69.77 -20.43
CA THR A 4 -16.28 68.42 -20.87
C THR A 4 -15.41 67.65 -19.87
N ILE A 5 -15.72 66.37 -19.62
CA ILE A 5 -14.74 65.37 -19.13
C ILE A 5 -14.84 64.07 -19.97
N VAL A 6 -13.66 63.56 -20.30
CA VAL A 6 -13.22 62.55 -21.28
C VAL A 6 -13.43 61.09 -20.81
N PRO A 7 -13.62 60.10 -21.72
CA PRO A 7 -13.46 58.69 -21.42
C PRO A 7 -12.24 58.08 -22.16
N GLU A 8 -11.06 58.03 -21.55
CA GLU A 8 -9.87 57.41 -22.20
C GLU A 8 -8.87 56.73 -21.24
N GLN A 9 -9.34 56.10 -20.15
CA GLN A 9 -8.46 55.40 -19.19
C GLN A 9 -8.78 53.91 -19.00
N LYS A 10 -9.94 53.41 -19.45
CA LYS A 10 -10.32 51.99 -19.25
C LYS A 10 -9.64 51.00 -20.19
N THR A 11 -9.04 51.44 -21.29
CA THR A 11 -8.53 50.54 -22.35
C THR A 11 -7.09 50.07 -22.14
N PHE A 12 -6.33 50.70 -21.22
CA PHE A 12 -4.94 50.35 -20.97
C PHE A 12 -4.78 49.18 -19.99
N PHE A 13 -5.52 49.22 -18.87
CA PHE A 13 -5.46 48.16 -17.86
C PHE A 13 -5.97 46.81 -18.35
N GLU A 14 -7.04 46.78 -19.15
CA GLU A 14 -7.55 45.53 -19.73
C GLU A 14 -6.58 44.90 -20.75
N LYS A 15 -5.84 45.73 -21.50
CA LYS A 15 -4.81 45.24 -22.42
C LYS A 15 -3.60 44.66 -21.69
N ILE A 16 -3.18 45.28 -20.58
CA ILE A 16 -2.09 44.74 -19.75
C ILE A 16 -2.51 43.44 -19.08
N TRP A 17 -3.73 43.35 -18.55
CA TRP A 17 -4.22 42.13 -17.93
C TRP A 17 -4.41 40.98 -18.93
N SER A 18 -4.87 41.26 -20.15
CA SER A 18 -4.95 40.31 -21.26
C SER A 18 -3.57 39.83 -21.74
N PHE A 19 -2.56 40.70 -21.70
CA PHE A 19 -1.19 40.33 -22.06
C PHE A 19 -0.51 39.50 -20.97
N LEU A 20 -0.70 39.87 -19.71
CA LEU A 20 -0.15 39.15 -18.56
C LEU A 20 -0.81 37.78 -18.40
N SER A 21 -2.14 37.67 -18.53
CA SER A 21 -2.90 36.42 -18.32
C SER A 21 -2.62 35.28 -19.32
N LYS A 22 -1.79 35.49 -20.36
CA LYS A 22 -1.45 34.45 -21.34
C LYS A 22 -0.44 33.48 -20.73
N LYS A 23 -0.80 32.19 -20.71
CA LYS A 23 0.03 31.07 -20.20
C LYS A 23 1.48 31.07 -20.71
N THR A 24 1.73 31.64 -21.90
CA THR A 24 3.07 31.74 -22.50
C THR A 24 4.01 32.76 -21.85
N VAL A 25 3.51 33.72 -21.07
CA VAL A 25 4.34 34.74 -20.39
C VAL A 25 4.74 34.31 -18.97
N TYR A 26 3.90 33.55 -18.27
CA TYR A 26 4.19 33.11 -16.90
C TYR A 26 5.19 31.95 -16.82
N ILE A 27 5.16 31.03 -17.78
CA ILE A 27 6.06 29.87 -17.81
C ILE A 27 7.55 30.30 -17.75
N PRO A 28 8.05 31.22 -18.59
CA PRO A 28 9.45 31.64 -18.51
C PRO A 28 9.79 32.41 -17.23
N LEU A 29 8.84 33.15 -16.64
CA LEU A 29 9.04 33.87 -15.37
C LEU A 29 9.13 32.90 -14.18
N ILE A 30 8.30 31.84 -14.17
CA ILE A 30 8.34 30.78 -13.15
C ILE A 30 9.66 30.00 -13.26
N ILE A 31 10.11 29.68 -14.47
CA ILE A 31 11.40 29.00 -14.69
C ILE A 31 12.56 29.86 -14.19
N LEU A 32 12.58 31.16 -14.50
CA LEU A 32 13.61 32.09 -14.00
C LEU A 32 13.61 32.19 -12.47
N PHE A 33 12.43 32.20 -11.84
CA PHE A 33 12.31 32.22 -10.39
C PHE A 33 12.85 30.94 -9.74
N ILE A 34 12.49 29.75 -10.27
CA ILE A 34 12.99 28.46 -9.78
C ILE A 34 14.51 28.36 -9.94
N LEU A 35 15.06 28.77 -11.08
CA LEU A 35 16.51 28.79 -11.30
C LEU A 35 17.23 29.72 -10.31
N SER A 36 16.64 30.87 -9.96
CA SER A 36 17.21 31.76 -8.95
C SER A 36 17.25 31.13 -7.55
N LEU A 37 16.22 30.35 -7.17
CA LEU A 37 16.18 29.65 -5.89
C LEU A 37 17.21 28.52 -5.81
N ILE A 38 17.44 27.80 -6.92
CA ILE A 38 18.47 26.75 -6.99
C ILE A 38 19.88 27.35 -6.83
N VAL A 39 20.16 28.48 -7.48
CA VAL A 39 21.45 29.18 -7.33
C VAL A 39 21.66 29.67 -5.91
N VAL A 40 20.62 30.23 -5.27
CA VAL A 40 20.69 30.65 -3.86
C VAL A 40 20.90 29.46 -2.93
N GLY A 41 20.20 28.33 -3.17
CA GLY A 41 20.38 27.09 -2.43
C GLY A 41 21.81 26.53 -2.55
N TYR A 42 22.42 26.59 -3.73
CA TYR A 42 23.81 26.18 -3.94
C TYR A 42 24.81 27.12 -3.25
N LEU A 43 24.56 28.43 -3.27
CA LEU A 43 25.42 29.42 -2.61
C LEU A 43 25.33 29.37 -1.08
N LEU A 44 24.18 28.97 -0.53
CA LEU A 44 23.96 28.88 0.91
C LEU A 44 24.20 27.48 1.50
N GLY A 45 24.06 26.42 0.69
CA GLY A 45 24.16 25.02 1.12
C GLY A 45 25.55 24.40 1.01
N GLY A 46 26.52 25.05 0.35
CA GLY A 46 27.86 24.50 0.11
C GLY A 46 28.81 24.46 1.30
N ARG A 47 28.33 24.43 2.56
CA ARG A 47 29.21 24.50 3.74
C ARG A 47 28.64 23.83 4.99
N ALA A 48 28.23 22.57 4.91
CA ALA A 48 28.10 21.73 6.09
C ALA A 48 28.18 20.25 5.69
N GLU A 49 29.33 19.64 5.99
CA GLU A 49 29.48 18.33 6.66
C GLU A 49 30.77 17.64 6.19
N GLU A 50 31.83 17.85 6.98
CA GLU A 50 32.93 16.92 7.07
C GLU A 50 33.27 16.77 8.55
N LYS A 51 33.45 15.51 8.97
CA LYS A 51 33.97 15.00 10.25
C LYS A 51 32.96 14.66 11.35
N LYS A 52 32.72 13.36 11.49
CA LYS A 52 32.97 12.65 12.76
C LYS A 52 33.14 11.14 12.55
N ASP A 53 34.36 10.76 12.23
CA ASP A 53 34.88 9.41 12.50
C ASP A 53 36.01 9.51 13.52
N GLN A 54 36.13 8.45 14.31
CA GLN A 54 37.07 8.20 15.41
C GLN A 54 36.68 8.82 16.75
N GLU A 55 36.27 7.95 17.68
CA GLU A 55 37.12 7.46 18.78
C GLU A 55 36.24 6.74 19.83
N ILE A 56 36.44 5.42 20.01
CA ILE A 56 36.30 4.61 21.25
C ILE A 56 36.87 3.24 20.86
N LYS A 57 38.19 3.03 20.94
CA LYS A 57 39.01 2.61 22.09
C LYS A 57 38.81 1.12 22.44
N LEU A 58 39.83 0.34 22.06
CA LEU A 58 40.15 -0.98 22.59
C LEU A 58 40.13 -0.97 24.12
N GLU A 59 39.46 -1.94 24.71
CA GLU A 59 39.98 -2.67 25.87
C GLU A 59 39.75 -4.18 25.63
N GLU A 60 40.85 -4.86 25.30
CA GLU A 60 41.00 -6.30 25.44
C GLU A 60 41.25 -6.67 26.91
N SER A 61 41.00 -7.94 27.19
CA SER A 61 41.41 -8.73 28.36
C SER A 61 40.45 -8.77 29.55
N ASN A 62 39.67 -9.84 29.63
CA ASN A 62 40.00 -10.91 30.57
C ASN A 62 39.25 -12.19 30.18
N VAL A 63 40.03 -13.18 29.74
CA VAL A 63 39.63 -14.58 29.62
C VAL A 63 39.64 -15.17 31.03
N VAL A 64 38.48 -15.63 31.50
CA VAL A 64 38.39 -16.61 32.58
C VAL A 64 37.56 -17.76 32.05
N GLU A 65 38.23 -18.87 31.80
CA GLU A 65 37.61 -20.18 31.60
C GLU A 65 36.92 -20.60 32.90
N THR A 66 35.64 -20.90 32.81
CA THR A 66 34.97 -21.82 33.74
C THR A 66 34.05 -22.72 32.94
N GLU A 67 34.41 -24.01 32.90
CA GLU A 67 33.54 -25.11 32.49
C GLU A 67 32.28 -25.12 33.36
N GLY A 68 31.12 -25.23 32.72
CA GLY A 68 29.82 -25.27 33.36
C GLY A 68 28.75 -25.70 32.37
N ASP A 69 28.55 -27.01 32.30
CA ASP A 69 27.40 -27.70 31.72
C ASP A 69 26.08 -27.16 32.32
N SER A 70 25.22 -26.60 31.47
CA SER A 70 23.80 -26.38 31.77
C SER A 70 23.05 -26.07 30.48
N ASP A 71 22.50 -27.13 29.90
CA ASP A 71 21.29 -27.12 29.09
C ASP A 71 20.32 -26.01 29.52
N THR A 72 20.22 -24.98 28.70
CA THR A 72 19.23 -23.92 28.84
C THR A 72 18.74 -23.61 27.43
N THR A 73 17.64 -24.26 27.04
CA THR A 73 16.85 -23.85 25.90
C THR A 73 16.27 -22.48 26.23
N GLU A 74 16.90 -21.43 25.73
CA GLU A 74 16.40 -20.05 25.82
C GLU A 74 15.12 -19.97 24.98
N PRO A 75 14.00 -19.47 25.53
CA PRO A 75 12.80 -19.26 24.74
C PRO A 75 13.12 -18.17 23.72
N GLU A 76 12.92 -18.49 22.45
CA GLU A 76 13.02 -17.57 21.33
C GLU A 76 12.20 -16.31 21.67
N ALA A 77 12.89 -15.21 21.94
CA ALA A 77 12.25 -13.96 22.27
C ALA A 77 11.44 -13.52 21.06
N GLU A 78 10.13 -13.39 21.23
CA GLU A 78 9.21 -12.78 20.27
C GLU A 78 9.77 -11.40 19.89
N GLN A 79 10.41 -11.33 18.74
CA GLN A 79 11.06 -10.12 18.27
C GLN A 79 9.94 -9.21 17.75
N ASP A 80 9.34 -8.41 18.64
CA ASP A 80 8.45 -7.31 18.27
C ASP A 80 9.26 -6.29 17.46
N SER A 81 9.40 -6.57 16.17
CA SER A 81 10.17 -5.77 15.25
C SER A 81 9.22 -4.72 14.67
N ASP A 82 9.41 -3.45 15.06
CA ASP A 82 8.73 -2.29 14.45
C ASP A 82 9.28 -1.96 13.03
N VAL A 83 9.74 -2.98 12.28
CA VAL A 83 10.17 -2.80 10.89
C VAL A 83 8.95 -2.53 10.02
N ILE A 84 9.06 -1.52 9.18
CA ILE A 84 8.00 -1.09 8.27
C ILE A 84 8.57 -1.09 6.87
N TRP A 85 7.91 -1.79 5.96
CA TRP A 85 8.23 -1.74 4.55
C TRP A 85 7.42 -0.65 3.89
N THR A 86 8.09 0.20 3.10
CA THR A 86 7.45 1.25 2.30
C THR A 86 8.00 1.22 0.87
N SER A 87 7.18 1.68 -0.09
CA SER A 87 7.60 1.80 -1.48
C SER A 87 8.19 3.19 -1.75
N MET A 88 9.44 3.23 -2.20
CA MET A 88 10.14 4.43 -2.67
C MET A 88 10.51 4.22 -4.14
N ASP A 89 9.96 5.03 -5.04
CA ASP A 89 10.19 4.96 -6.49
C ASP A 89 9.95 3.55 -7.09
N GLY A 90 8.90 2.86 -6.62
CA GLY A 90 8.53 1.51 -7.09
C GLY A 90 9.36 0.38 -6.46
N LYS A 91 10.25 0.69 -5.51
CA LYS A 91 11.06 -0.29 -4.79
C LYS A 91 10.66 -0.34 -3.32
N TRP A 92 10.50 -1.54 -2.80
CA TRP A 92 10.21 -1.75 -1.39
C TRP A 92 11.50 -1.75 -0.57
N VAL A 93 11.48 -0.98 0.53
CA VAL A 93 12.63 -0.83 1.41
C VAL A 93 12.15 -0.94 2.86
N PRO A 94 12.82 -1.75 3.70
CA PRO A 94 12.51 -1.83 5.12
C PRO A 94 13.12 -0.63 5.88
N SER A 95 12.46 -0.19 6.95
CA SER A 95 12.96 0.86 7.85
C SER A 95 14.16 0.44 8.70
N GLY A 96 14.45 -0.86 8.79
CA GLY A 96 15.52 -1.45 9.58
C GLY A 96 15.87 -2.85 9.08
N THR A 97 16.52 -3.66 9.92
CA THR A 97 16.78 -5.08 9.61
C THR A 97 15.48 -5.87 9.79
N PRO A 98 14.84 -6.37 8.72
CA PRO A 98 13.61 -7.15 8.85
C PRO A 98 13.92 -8.49 9.54
N PRO A 99 13.00 -8.98 10.40
CA PRO A 99 13.05 -10.36 10.86
C PRO A 99 12.75 -11.29 9.67
N GLU A 100 13.17 -12.54 9.78
CA GLU A 100 12.76 -13.57 8.82
C GLU A 100 11.25 -13.80 8.91
N CYS A 101 10.61 -14.07 7.77
CA CYS A 101 9.24 -14.59 7.82
C CYS A 101 9.27 -16.07 8.17
N ASP A 102 8.16 -16.58 8.70
CA ASP A 102 7.95 -18.01 8.85
C ASP A 102 8.23 -18.77 7.54
N ASP A 103 8.89 -19.92 7.66
CA ASP A 103 9.18 -20.83 6.56
C ASP A 103 8.72 -22.26 6.93
N PRO A 104 7.62 -22.77 6.36
CA PRO A 104 6.81 -22.14 5.32
C PRO A 104 5.96 -20.98 5.83
N LEU A 105 5.74 -19.97 4.97
CA LEU A 105 4.79 -18.90 5.25
C LEU A 105 3.36 -19.45 5.26
N ILE A 106 2.68 -19.36 6.40
CA ILE A 106 1.28 -19.75 6.56
C ILE A 106 0.50 -18.61 7.21
N LEU A 107 -0.49 -18.10 6.50
CA LEU A 107 -1.33 -16.97 6.87
C LEU A 107 -2.69 -17.47 7.38
N ASP A 108 -3.22 -16.82 8.41
CA ASP A 108 -4.63 -16.96 8.77
C ASP A 108 -5.50 -16.15 7.80
N LEU A 109 -6.76 -16.56 7.62
CA LEU A 109 -7.70 -15.77 6.83
C LEU A 109 -8.06 -14.47 7.55
N PRO A 110 -8.16 -13.34 6.84
CA PRO A 110 -8.56 -12.06 7.44
C PRO A 110 -10.08 -11.97 7.67
N VAL A 111 -10.83 -13.03 7.41
CA VAL A 111 -12.30 -13.07 7.42
C VAL A 111 -12.79 -14.34 8.13
N VAL A 112 -14.03 -14.31 8.62
CA VAL A 112 -14.66 -15.49 9.21
C VAL A 112 -14.96 -16.50 8.10
N ARG A 113 -14.18 -17.58 8.04
CA ARG A 113 -14.24 -18.62 7.01
C ARG A 113 -15.66 -19.09 6.68
N SER A 114 -16.47 -19.38 7.69
CA SER A 114 -17.83 -19.92 7.52
C SER A 114 -18.83 -18.94 6.91
N GLU A 115 -18.46 -17.66 6.77
CA GLU A 115 -19.30 -16.62 6.17
C GLU A 115 -19.00 -16.41 4.68
N VAL A 116 -17.89 -16.97 4.18
CA VAL A 116 -17.48 -16.82 2.78
C VAL A 116 -18.35 -17.70 1.88
N SER A 117 -18.91 -17.12 0.82
CA SER A 117 -19.77 -17.80 -0.16
C SER A 117 -19.14 -17.99 -1.54
N GLY A 118 -17.98 -17.38 -1.78
CA GLY A 118 -17.25 -17.50 -3.03
C GLY A 118 -15.89 -16.84 -2.98
N ILE A 119 -15.05 -17.13 -3.98
CA ILE A 119 -13.67 -16.68 -4.02
C ILE A 119 -13.31 -16.06 -5.38
N LEU A 120 -12.60 -14.94 -5.34
CA LEU A 120 -11.87 -14.36 -6.47
C LEU A 120 -10.39 -14.72 -6.35
N TRP A 121 -9.79 -15.23 -7.42
CA TRP A 121 -8.39 -15.63 -7.41
C TRP A 121 -7.48 -14.42 -7.63
N PRO A 122 -6.27 -14.37 -7.05
CA PRO A 122 -5.32 -13.31 -7.35
C PRO A 122 -4.65 -13.53 -8.72
N GLY A 123 -4.06 -12.49 -9.29
CA GLY A 123 -3.29 -12.58 -10.54
C GLY A 123 -4.15 -12.81 -11.78
N GLN A 124 -5.30 -12.14 -11.87
CA GLN A 124 -6.24 -12.31 -12.98
C GLN A 124 -6.34 -11.06 -13.84
N ILE A 125 -6.56 -11.24 -15.14
CA ILE A 125 -6.99 -10.15 -16.02
C ILE A 125 -8.50 -10.06 -15.97
N ARG A 126 -9.05 -8.96 -15.43
CA ARG A 126 -10.50 -8.73 -15.32
C ARG A 126 -10.89 -7.53 -16.17
N GLY A 127 -11.49 -7.80 -17.33
CA GLY A 127 -11.63 -6.78 -18.38
C GLY A 127 -10.27 -6.44 -18.98
N ASP A 128 -9.88 -5.17 -18.92
CA ASP A 128 -8.61 -4.68 -19.45
C ASP A 128 -7.60 -4.33 -18.34
N ASP A 129 -7.79 -4.86 -17.13
CA ASP A 129 -6.95 -4.55 -15.96
C ASP A 129 -6.44 -5.81 -15.27
N PHE A 130 -5.15 -5.80 -14.93
CA PHE A 130 -4.53 -6.89 -14.19
C PHE A 130 -4.74 -6.70 -12.69
N LYS A 131 -5.33 -7.71 -12.05
CA LYS A 131 -5.64 -7.71 -10.62
C LYS A 131 -4.65 -8.57 -9.87
N SER A 132 -3.65 -7.94 -9.24
CA SER A 132 -2.72 -8.62 -8.32
C SER A 132 -3.38 -9.07 -7.00
N HIS A 133 -4.70 -9.02 -6.90
CA HIS A 133 -5.46 -9.37 -5.71
C HIS A 133 -6.62 -10.29 -6.08
N GLY A 134 -6.96 -11.15 -5.13
CA GLY A 134 -8.18 -11.93 -5.17
C GLY A 134 -9.26 -11.21 -4.39
N GLY A 135 -10.08 -11.99 -3.70
CA GLY A 135 -11.07 -11.48 -2.78
C GLY A 135 -12.01 -12.55 -2.28
N PHE A 136 -12.80 -12.18 -1.28
CA PHE A 136 -13.83 -13.03 -0.69
C PHE A 136 -15.20 -12.47 -1.04
N ARG A 137 -16.13 -13.35 -1.43
CA ARG A 137 -17.55 -13.03 -1.59
C ARG A 137 -18.32 -13.51 -0.37
N PHE A 138 -19.38 -12.79 -0.05
CA PHE A 138 -20.28 -13.09 1.05
C PHE A 138 -21.72 -13.13 0.54
N PRO A 139 -22.65 -13.78 1.27
CA PRO A 139 -24.07 -13.71 0.94
C PRO A 139 -24.56 -12.26 0.94
N GLU A 140 -25.39 -11.89 -0.04
CA GLU A 140 -25.92 -10.52 -0.21
C GLU A 140 -27.05 -10.17 0.79
N THR A 141 -26.97 -10.69 2.02
CA THR A 141 -27.98 -10.48 3.07
C THR A 141 -27.63 -9.33 3.99
N THR A 142 -26.35 -8.99 4.12
CA THR A 142 -25.84 -7.92 4.98
C THR A 142 -24.41 -7.54 4.60
N GLN A 143 -24.04 -6.27 4.78
CA GLN A 143 -22.65 -5.81 4.65
C GLN A 143 -21.81 -6.05 5.92
N LYS A 144 -22.45 -6.47 7.01
CA LYS A 144 -21.83 -6.65 8.34
C LYS A 144 -21.01 -7.93 8.41
N HIS A 145 -19.81 -7.87 7.86
CA HIS A 145 -18.78 -8.89 7.98
C HIS A 145 -17.51 -8.25 8.52
N THR A 146 -16.90 -8.88 9.51
CA THR A 146 -15.68 -8.36 10.14
C THR A 146 -14.46 -8.82 9.36
N VAL A 147 -13.56 -7.88 9.10
CA VAL A 147 -12.22 -8.15 8.58
C VAL A 147 -11.21 -7.84 9.67
N THR A 148 -10.29 -8.76 9.95
CA THR A 148 -9.29 -8.64 11.01
C THR A 148 -7.88 -8.75 10.49
N ALA A 149 -6.95 -8.15 11.22
CA ALA A 149 -5.52 -8.39 11.08
C ALA A 149 -5.19 -9.86 11.37
N HIS A 150 -4.58 -10.58 10.43
CA HIS A 150 -4.15 -11.96 10.62
C HIS A 150 -2.70 -12.09 11.11
N THR A 151 -1.97 -10.98 11.14
CA THR A 151 -0.63 -10.82 11.68
C THR A 151 -0.46 -9.38 12.17
N ASP A 152 0.58 -9.13 12.96
CA ASP A 152 1.03 -7.79 13.27
C ASP A 152 1.48 -7.07 11.99
N MET A 153 1.01 -5.84 11.81
CA MET A 153 1.26 -5.05 10.62
C MET A 153 1.03 -3.55 10.83
N HIS A 154 1.53 -2.75 9.90
CA HIS A 154 1.43 -1.30 9.93
C HIS A 154 0.63 -0.80 8.74
N LEU A 155 -0.41 0.01 8.97
CA LEU A 155 -1.06 0.75 7.89
C LEU A 155 -0.11 1.83 7.38
N ILE A 156 0.36 1.68 6.14
CA ILE A 156 1.34 2.56 5.52
C ILE A 156 0.73 3.49 4.46
N ASN A 157 -0.33 3.05 3.79
CA ASN A 157 -1.04 3.85 2.80
C ASN A 157 -2.54 3.56 2.91
N ALA A 158 -3.36 4.59 2.71
CA ALA A 158 -4.81 4.43 2.63
C ALA A 158 -5.42 5.40 1.62
N SER A 159 -6.60 5.06 1.12
CA SER A 159 -7.44 5.93 0.30
C SER A 159 -8.89 5.81 0.77
N ASN A 160 -9.65 6.90 0.60
CA ASN A 160 -11.09 6.87 0.58
C ASN A 160 -11.56 7.35 -0.81
N TYR A 161 -12.53 6.67 -1.38
CA TYR A 161 -13.03 7.01 -2.70
C TYR A 161 -14.51 6.67 -2.80
N LEU A 162 -15.19 7.25 -3.78
CA LEU A 162 -16.58 6.88 -4.05
C LEU A 162 -16.61 5.74 -5.08
N SER A 163 -17.38 4.71 -4.78
CA SER A 163 -17.75 3.68 -5.74
C SER A 163 -19.27 3.63 -5.82
N SER A 164 -19.81 4.00 -6.98
CA SER A 164 -21.25 4.22 -7.17
C SER A 164 -21.83 5.21 -6.13
N GLY A 165 -21.07 6.26 -5.79
CA GLY A 165 -21.46 7.25 -4.78
C GLY A 165 -21.39 6.77 -3.33
N ILE A 166 -20.91 5.55 -3.07
CA ILE A 166 -20.71 5.00 -1.72
C ILE A 166 -19.23 5.12 -1.35
N VAL A 167 -18.92 5.70 -0.19
CA VAL A 167 -17.54 5.78 0.31
C VAL A 167 -17.00 4.36 0.54
N GLN A 168 -15.80 4.10 0.06
CA GLN A 168 -15.05 2.87 0.24
C GLN A 168 -13.62 3.21 0.66
N TYR A 169 -13.00 2.31 1.41
CA TYR A 169 -11.61 2.44 1.83
C TYR A 169 -10.74 1.38 1.16
N PHE A 170 -9.62 1.83 0.62
CA PHE A 170 -8.52 0.99 0.16
C PHE A 170 -7.34 1.18 1.12
N LEU A 171 -6.88 0.08 1.72
CA LEU A 171 -5.90 0.04 2.78
C LEU A 171 -4.70 -0.83 2.37
N VAL A 172 -3.50 -0.34 2.64
CA VAL A 172 -2.24 -1.06 2.40
C VAL A 172 -1.47 -1.17 3.70
N PHE A 173 -1.20 -2.41 4.11
CA PHE A 173 -0.46 -2.72 5.32
C PHE A 173 0.85 -3.40 4.99
N SER A 174 1.90 -3.18 5.79
CA SER A 174 3.13 -3.98 5.74
C SER A 174 3.36 -4.73 7.05
N SER A 175 3.67 -6.03 6.94
CA SER A 175 4.22 -6.80 8.06
C SER A 175 5.72 -6.53 8.18
N PRO A 176 6.31 -6.71 9.37
CA PRO A 176 7.72 -6.45 9.57
C PRO A 176 8.66 -7.33 8.75
N CYS A 177 8.27 -8.58 8.50
CA CYS A 177 9.09 -9.53 7.75
C CYS A 177 9.05 -9.31 6.23
N GLY A 178 8.23 -8.38 5.70
CA GLY A 178 8.23 -8.02 4.28
C GLY A 178 7.07 -8.58 3.46
N ILE A 179 5.94 -8.90 4.11
CA ILE A 179 4.69 -9.20 3.42
C ILE A 179 3.81 -7.96 3.45
N VAL A 180 3.23 -7.62 2.31
CA VAL A 180 2.33 -6.47 2.17
C VAL A 180 0.92 -6.95 1.82
N TYR A 181 -0.06 -6.35 2.47
CA TYR A 181 -1.47 -6.70 2.34
C TYR A 181 -2.26 -5.53 1.77
N LYS A 182 -3.13 -5.83 0.80
CA LYS A 182 -4.06 -4.87 0.21
C LYS A 182 -5.48 -5.30 0.55
N PHE A 183 -6.25 -4.39 1.13
CA PHE A 183 -7.68 -4.56 1.39
C PHE A 183 -8.45 -3.42 0.72
N ASP A 184 -9.34 -3.73 -0.20
CA ASP A 184 -10.23 -2.74 -0.82
C ASP A 184 -11.69 -3.13 -0.60
N HIS A 185 -12.59 -2.16 -0.72
CA HIS A 185 -14.02 -2.28 -0.45
C HIS A 185 -14.37 -2.48 1.03
N ALA A 186 -13.54 -1.94 1.93
CA ALA A 186 -13.97 -1.70 3.29
C ALA A 186 -15.00 -0.55 3.28
N PHE A 187 -16.21 -0.81 3.79
CA PHE A 187 -17.28 0.18 3.85
C PHE A 187 -17.26 0.95 5.16
N LYS A 188 -17.01 0.25 6.27
CA LYS A 188 -16.85 0.84 7.60
C LYS A 188 -15.61 0.31 8.28
N LEU A 189 -14.70 1.22 8.63
CA LEU A 189 -13.44 0.91 9.30
C LEU A 189 -13.64 0.38 10.72
N GLY A 190 -12.62 -0.31 11.22
CA GLY A 190 -12.50 -0.65 12.63
C GLY A 190 -11.98 0.52 13.47
N PRO A 191 -12.18 0.50 14.80
CA PRO A 191 -11.96 1.67 15.65
C PRO A 191 -10.53 2.26 15.60
N LYS A 192 -9.50 1.42 15.48
CA LYS A 192 -8.10 1.89 15.39
C LYS A 192 -7.82 2.68 14.10
N LEU A 193 -8.63 2.47 13.06
CA LEU A 193 -8.42 3.05 11.75
C LEU A 193 -9.30 4.27 11.46
N GLU A 194 -10.34 4.54 12.27
CA GLU A 194 -11.23 5.72 12.07
C GLU A 194 -10.47 7.05 12.04
N VAL A 195 -9.29 7.11 12.69
CA VAL A 195 -8.42 8.29 12.68
C VAL A 195 -7.95 8.70 11.28
N ILE A 196 -7.97 7.80 10.28
CA ILE A 196 -7.52 8.15 8.93
C ILE A 196 -8.49 9.10 8.20
N ASP A 197 -9.75 9.20 8.63
CA ASP A 197 -10.72 10.13 8.03
C ASP A 197 -10.28 11.60 8.16
N ASP A 198 -9.47 11.92 9.17
CA ASP A 198 -8.97 13.28 9.40
C ASP A 198 -7.79 13.66 8.48
N VAL A 199 -7.15 12.68 7.83
CA VAL A 199 -5.96 12.90 6.99
C VAL A 199 -6.19 12.59 5.51
N LEU A 200 -7.20 11.79 5.20
CA LEU A 200 -7.50 11.43 3.82
C LEU A 200 -8.18 12.59 3.08
N PRO A 201 -7.93 12.73 1.77
CA PRO A 201 -8.65 13.69 0.94
C PRO A 201 -10.17 13.50 0.96
N VAL A 202 -10.89 14.47 0.40
CA VAL A 202 -12.33 14.29 0.14
C VAL A 202 -12.50 13.19 -0.91
N PRO A 203 -13.34 12.17 -0.67
CA PRO A 203 -13.47 11.04 -1.57
C PRO A 203 -14.05 11.48 -2.92
N THR A 204 -13.43 11.00 -4.00
CA THR A 204 -13.85 11.26 -5.38
C THR A 204 -14.19 9.93 -6.08
N GLU A 205 -15.16 9.95 -6.99
CA GLU A 205 -15.62 8.74 -7.70
C GLU A 205 -14.47 8.09 -8.48
N GLY A 206 -14.21 6.82 -8.17
CA GLY A 206 -13.17 5.99 -8.80
C GLY A 206 -11.73 6.41 -8.51
N ASP A 207 -11.49 7.41 -7.66
CA ASP A 207 -10.13 7.89 -7.35
C ASP A 207 -9.52 7.15 -6.15
N SER A 208 -9.05 5.93 -6.38
CA SER A 208 -8.46 5.08 -5.33
C SER A 208 -6.97 5.36 -5.05
N ARG A 209 -6.43 6.49 -5.51
CA ARG A 209 -5.03 6.86 -5.23
C ARG A 209 -4.83 6.99 -3.72
N THR A 210 -3.79 6.35 -3.21
CA THR A 210 -3.51 6.30 -1.77
C THR A 210 -2.71 7.50 -1.29
N THR A 211 -2.94 7.86 -0.03
CA THR A 211 -2.16 8.80 0.77
C THR A 211 -1.28 8.03 1.74
N PHE A 212 -0.03 8.46 1.87
CA PHE A 212 0.89 7.89 2.86
C PHE A 212 0.45 8.25 4.28
N ILE A 213 0.41 7.27 5.17
CA ILE A 213 -0.04 7.44 6.55
C ILE A 213 1.17 7.68 7.46
N GLN A 214 1.21 8.85 8.09
CA GLN A 214 2.32 9.27 8.95
C GLN A 214 1.80 9.84 10.29
N PRO A 215 2.20 9.24 11.43
CA PRO A 215 2.93 7.98 11.55
C PRO A 215 2.10 6.78 11.06
N PRO A 216 2.72 5.69 10.58
CA PRO A 216 2.00 4.44 10.30
C PRO A 216 1.23 3.94 11.53
N ILE A 217 0.06 3.34 11.32
CA ILE A 217 -0.79 2.84 12.41
C ILE A 217 -0.49 1.37 12.63
N LYS A 218 0.03 1.00 13.81
CA LYS A 218 0.28 -0.41 14.19
C LYS A 218 -1.04 -1.12 14.50
N LEU A 219 -1.23 -2.28 13.89
CA LEU A 219 -2.27 -3.26 14.20
C LEU A 219 -1.59 -4.53 14.68
N GLU A 220 -2.13 -5.08 15.75
CA GLU A 220 -1.79 -6.39 16.27
C GLU A 220 -2.71 -7.43 15.62
N LYS A 221 -2.26 -8.69 15.56
CA LYS A 221 -3.09 -9.82 15.14
C LYS A 221 -4.42 -9.82 15.93
N GLY A 222 -5.52 -9.92 15.20
CA GLY A 222 -6.88 -9.90 15.73
C GLY A 222 -7.53 -8.52 15.78
N ASP A 223 -6.78 -7.43 15.57
CA ASP A 223 -7.37 -6.09 15.45
C ASP A 223 -8.37 -6.02 14.29
N VAL A 224 -9.46 -5.28 14.50
CA VAL A 224 -10.50 -5.10 13.49
C VAL A 224 -10.05 -4.05 12.47
N ILE A 225 -10.01 -4.44 11.20
CA ILE A 225 -9.73 -3.58 10.05
C ILE A 225 -11.03 -2.94 9.55
N ALA A 226 -12.08 -3.75 9.40
CA ALA A 226 -13.39 -3.30 8.93
C ALA A 226 -14.51 -4.04 9.66
N THR A 227 -15.62 -3.35 9.87
CA THR A 227 -16.85 -3.90 10.47
C THR A 227 -17.97 -4.09 9.45
N GLU A 228 -17.87 -3.40 8.32
CA GLU A 228 -18.78 -3.56 7.18
C GLU A 228 -17.98 -3.48 5.87
N ILE A 229 -18.37 -4.28 4.87
CA ILE A 229 -17.67 -4.42 3.58
C ILE A 229 -18.62 -4.37 2.38
N GLY A 230 -18.06 -4.17 1.20
CA GLY A 230 -18.76 -4.20 -0.08
C GLY A 230 -19.49 -2.90 -0.42
N ILE A 231 -20.22 -2.95 -1.53
CA ILE A 231 -20.89 -1.79 -2.16
C ILE A 231 -22.38 -2.11 -2.30
N GLY A 232 -23.21 -1.55 -1.43
CA GLY A 232 -24.66 -1.77 -1.45
C GLY A 232 -25.00 -3.25 -1.24
N SER A 233 -25.69 -3.87 -2.21
CA SER A 233 -26.04 -5.29 -2.16
C SER A 233 -24.89 -6.22 -2.57
N ASN A 234 -23.83 -5.69 -3.17
CA ASN A 234 -22.68 -6.50 -3.59
C ASN A 234 -21.66 -6.58 -2.44
N VAL A 235 -21.67 -7.69 -1.71
CA VAL A 235 -20.88 -7.87 -0.48
C VAL A 235 -19.60 -8.67 -0.78
N PHE A 236 -18.47 -7.98 -0.72
CA PHE A 236 -17.15 -8.55 -0.99
C PHE A 236 -16.05 -7.69 -0.38
N ILE A 237 -14.86 -8.27 -0.26
CA ILE A 237 -13.62 -7.56 0.03
C ILE A 237 -12.58 -8.04 -0.97
N ASP A 238 -11.85 -7.11 -1.57
CA ASP A 238 -10.68 -7.44 -2.39
C ASP A 238 -9.48 -7.61 -1.47
N TYR A 239 -8.75 -8.72 -1.66
CA TYR A 239 -7.64 -9.12 -0.79
C TYR A 239 -6.42 -9.50 -1.62
N GLY A 240 -5.33 -8.77 -1.44
CA GLY A 240 -4.04 -9.00 -2.08
C GLY A 240 -2.95 -9.26 -1.06
N VAL A 241 -2.04 -10.18 -1.41
CA VAL A 241 -0.84 -10.49 -0.63
C VAL A 241 0.36 -10.40 -1.55
N HIS A 242 1.40 -9.73 -1.06
CA HIS A 242 2.59 -9.39 -1.83
C HIS A 242 3.83 -9.71 -1.00
N ASP A 243 4.72 -10.54 -1.53
CA ASP A 243 6.05 -10.73 -0.94
C ASP A 243 6.99 -9.69 -1.56
N VAL A 244 7.26 -8.62 -0.82
CA VAL A 244 8.03 -7.48 -1.36
C VAL A 244 9.53 -7.65 -1.18
N ARG A 245 9.98 -8.78 -0.63
CA ARG A 245 11.40 -9.12 -0.50
C ARG A 245 12.02 -9.49 -1.84
N GLN A 246 11.22 -10.03 -2.76
CA GLN A 246 11.67 -10.44 -4.09
C GLN A 246 10.54 -10.43 -5.13
N PRO A 247 10.83 -10.11 -6.41
CA PRO A 247 9.84 -10.24 -7.47
C PRO A 247 9.36 -11.69 -7.66
N ASN A 248 8.08 -11.86 -8.01
CA ASN A 248 7.45 -13.14 -8.27
C ASN A 248 7.98 -13.81 -9.56
N GLU A 249 7.75 -15.11 -9.70
CA GLU A 249 8.28 -15.86 -10.85
C GLU A 249 7.75 -15.37 -12.18
N GLN A 250 6.48 -14.98 -12.22
CA GLN A 250 5.82 -14.51 -13.43
C GLN A 250 6.48 -13.22 -13.98
N SER A 251 6.95 -12.33 -13.09
CA SER A 251 7.65 -11.10 -13.47
C SER A 251 8.98 -11.32 -14.18
N LYS A 252 9.52 -12.54 -14.14
CA LYS A 252 10.75 -12.91 -14.87
C LYS A 252 10.50 -13.16 -16.36
N ASP A 253 9.25 -13.39 -16.76
CA ASP A 253 8.88 -13.52 -18.17
C ASP A 253 8.74 -12.13 -18.81
N PRO A 254 9.62 -11.75 -19.76
CA PRO A 254 9.54 -10.45 -20.43
C PRO A 254 8.22 -10.25 -21.18
N SER A 255 7.61 -11.32 -21.69
CA SER A 255 6.33 -11.26 -22.42
C SER A 255 5.16 -10.90 -21.51
N TRP A 256 5.21 -11.34 -20.25
CA TRP A 256 4.24 -10.96 -19.24
C TRP A 256 4.41 -9.51 -18.79
N SER A 257 5.66 -9.08 -18.56
CA SER A 257 5.95 -7.68 -18.21
C SER A 257 5.65 -6.67 -19.33
N ALA A 258 5.45 -7.14 -20.55
CA ALA A 258 5.16 -6.33 -21.73
C ALA A 258 3.65 -6.22 -22.02
N LEU A 259 2.79 -6.82 -21.20
CA LEU A 259 1.34 -6.69 -21.34
C LEU A 259 0.92 -5.22 -21.13
N GLU A 260 0.03 -4.72 -22.00
CA GLU A 260 -0.34 -3.29 -22.04
C GLU A 260 -0.96 -2.78 -20.73
N TYR A 261 -1.62 -3.67 -20.00
CA TYR A 261 -2.27 -3.43 -18.71
C TYR A 261 -1.34 -3.71 -17.51
N PHE A 262 -0.06 -4.00 -17.76
CA PHE A 262 0.90 -4.26 -16.71
C PHE A 262 1.71 -3.01 -16.37
N ASN A 263 1.62 -2.56 -15.12
CA ASN A 263 2.52 -1.54 -14.59
C ASN A 263 3.63 -2.19 -13.73
N PRO A 264 4.89 -2.26 -14.22
CA PRO A 264 5.99 -2.93 -13.52
C PRO A 264 6.41 -2.25 -12.21
N ASN A 265 5.99 -1.00 -11.97
CA ASN A 265 6.31 -0.26 -10.75
C ASN A 265 5.26 -0.47 -9.64
N GLU A 266 4.26 -1.34 -9.88
CA GLU A 266 3.18 -1.62 -8.95
C GLU A 266 3.37 -2.95 -8.21
N PHE A 267 2.48 -3.19 -7.25
CA PHE A 267 2.34 -4.44 -6.50
C PHE A 267 2.35 -5.71 -7.36
N ASN A 268 2.05 -5.61 -8.65
CA ASN A 268 1.92 -6.75 -9.56
C ASN A 268 3.19 -7.62 -9.67
N ILE A 269 4.40 -7.04 -9.57
CA ILE A 269 5.64 -7.82 -9.59
C ILE A 269 5.91 -8.57 -8.27
N TYR A 270 5.20 -8.25 -7.19
CA TYR A 270 5.40 -8.86 -5.87
C TYR A 270 4.23 -9.75 -5.43
N GLY A 271 3.16 -9.79 -6.22
CA GLY A 271 1.96 -10.57 -5.87
C GLY A 271 2.26 -12.07 -5.84
N ILE A 272 1.67 -12.76 -4.87
CA ILE A 272 1.80 -14.21 -4.70
C ILE A 272 0.43 -14.89 -4.76
N CYS A 273 0.44 -16.22 -4.96
CA CYS A 273 -0.76 -17.01 -4.75
C CYS A 273 -1.04 -17.19 -3.26
N TRP A 274 -1.84 -16.30 -2.68
CA TRP A 274 -2.16 -16.39 -1.26
C TRP A 274 -2.94 -17.67 -0.88
N LEU A 275 -3.54 -18.38 -1.85
CA LEU A 275 -4.14 -19.69 -1.64
C LEU A 275 -3.14 -20.81 -1.35
N GLU A 276 -1.85 -20.61 -1.63
CA GLU A 276 -0.80 -21.57 -1.33
C GLU A 276 -0.12 -21.34 0.02
N VAL A 277 -0.31 -20.17 0.61
CA VAL A 277 0.30 -19.76 1.88
C VAL A 277 -0.74 -19.58 2.97
N ILE A 278 -1.83 -20.36 2.93
CA ILE A 278 -2.82 -20.48 4.01
C ILE A 278 -2.86 -21.94 4.48
N SER A 279 -3.54 -22.21 5.60
CA SER A 279 -3.68 -23.58 6.08
C SER A 279 -4.29 -24.50 5.01
N GLN A 280 -3.87 -25.76 4.98
CA GLN A 280 -4.42 -26.74 4.02
C GLN A 280 -5.93 -26.92 4.16
N GLU A 281 -6.46 -26.78 5.38
CA GLU A 281 -7.90 -26.82 5.65
C GLU A 281 -8.62 -25.64 4.99
N ASP A 282 -8.10 -24.43 5.16
CA ASP A 282 -8.69 -23.23 4.57
C ASP A 282 -8.55 -23.21 3.05
N LYS A 283 -7.39 -23.65 2.54
CA LYS A 283 -7.17 -23.85 1.10
C LYS A 283 -8.23 -24.77 0.51
N GLN A 284 -8.42 -25.96 1.08
CA GLN A 284 -9.42 -26.89 0.58
C GLN A 284 -10.83 -26.31 0.65
N TYR A 285 -11.19 -25.70 1.80
CA TYR A 285 -12.49 -25.06 1.98
C TYR A 285 -12.76 -24.01 0.91
N LEU A 286 -11.80 -23.10 0.66
CA LEU A 286 -11.94 -22.04 -0.33
C LEU A 286 -11.96 -22.56 -1.77
N LEU A 287 -11.18 -23.61 -2.06
CA LEU A 287 -11.20 -24.24 -3.37
C LEU A 287 -12.51 -24.99 -3.64
N ASP A 288 -13.26 -25.41 -2.62
CA ASP A 288 -14.58 -26.03 -2.78
C ASP A 288 -15.71 -25.00 -3.00
N LEU A 289 -15.43 -23.71 -2.77
CA LEU A 289 -16.40 -22.64 -2.99
C LEU A 289 -16.60 -22.32 -4.48
N PRO A 290 -17.77 -21.76 -4.85
CA PRO A 290 -17.97 -21.17 -6.16
C PRO A 290 -16.93 -20.09 -6.47
N VAL A 291 -16.39 -20.16 -7.68
CA VAL A 291 -15.50 -19.12 -8.18
C VAL A 291 -16.33 -17.91 -8.56
N ALA A 292 -15.94 -16.76 -8.05
CA ALA A 292 -16.53 -15.48 -8.37
C ALA A 292 -15.76 -14.83 -9.52
N GLY A 293 -16.47 -14.15 -10.43
CA GLY A 293 -15.89 -13.60 -11.65
C GLY A 293 -16.10 -14.48 -12.88
N LYS A 294 -15.93 -13.89 -14.08
CA LYS A 294 -16.07 -14.61 -15.36
C LYS A 294 -14.78 -15.30 -15.77
N GLU A 295 -13.68 -14.87 -15.17
CA GLU A 295 -12.31 -15.33 -15.38
C GLU A 295 -12.09 -16.74 -14.82
N GLY A 296 -13.00 -17.19 -13.94
CA GLY A 296 -12.90 -18.47 -13.27
C GLY A 296 -11.61 -18.53 -12.47
N GLU A 297 -10.87 -19.62 -12.66
CA GLU A 297 -9.67 -19.97 -11.88
C GLU A 297 -8.38 -19.60 -12.62
N THR A 298 -8.51 -18.97 -13.80
CA THR A 298 -7.37 -18.51 -14.59
C THR A 298 -6.59 -17.50 -13.75
N SER A 299 -5.34 -17.82 -13.44
CA SER A 299 -4.48 -17.02 -12.56
C SER A 299 -3.02 -17.16 -12.97
N ASP A 300 -2.33 -16.04 -13.06
CA ASP A 300 -0.88 -15.98 -13.31
C ASP A 300 -0.07 -16.21 -12.03
N TYR A 301 -0.71 -16.17 -10.85
CA TYR A 301 -0.04 -16.42 -9.58
C TYR A 301 -0.28 -17.85 -9.07
N CYS A 302 -1.49 -18.38 -9.23
CA CYS A 302 -1.94 -19.65 -8.65
C CYS A 302 -1.91 -20.79 -9.68
N ILE A 303 -0.73 -21.09 -10.22
CA ILE A 303 -0.57 -22.09 -11.28
C ILE A 303 -0.59 -23.50 -10.68
N GLY A 304 -1.46 -24.38 -11.21
CA GLY A 304 -1.48 -25.80 -10.85
C GLY A 304 -2.09 -26.14 -9.48
N ILE A 305 -2.76 -25.19 -8.83
CA ILE A 305 -3.26 -25.38 -7.46
C ILE A 305 -4.38 -26.44 -7.32
N ARG A 306 -5.02 -26.82 -8.44
CA ARG A 306 -6.05 -27.87 -8.51
C ARG A 306 -5.66 -29.06 -9.39
N ASP A 307 -4.43 -29.08 -9.90
CA ASP A 307 -3.92 -30.17 -10.74
C ASP A 307 -3.49 -31.40 -9.92
#